data_AF-A0A2E4RFH5-F1
#
_entry.id   AF-A0A2E4RFH5-F1
#
_cell.length_a   1.000
_cell.length_b   1.000
_cell.length_c   1.000
_cell.angle_alpha   90.00
_cell.angle_beta   90.00
_cell.angle_gamma   90.00
#
_symmetry.space_group_name_H-M   'P 1'
#
loop_
_entity.id
_entity.type
_entity.pdbx_description
1 polymer ?
#
loop_
_entity_poly.entity_id
_entity_poly.type
_entity_poly.pdbx_seq_one_letter_code
_entity_poly.pdbx_strand_id
1 'polypeptide(L)'
;MYDESNDDFHKLIFVSFSEDKKLRVSDLVRLWSLELQWMKPEEASLVIEKLIQSGWFKLENNFVSPAIFDKKSIPSLGWQPMLRIISSPPIFNSESTSFVDEEEVKSEIVVNVVESEKNISEEKYPPDRSESNIPALIRFIAKKSKIDNREVVRRAQRKRRSLGPITLWMSLALVAREQGLDMVEVSSLIEPV
;
A
#
# COMPACT_ATOMS: atom_id res chain seq x y z
N MET A 1 18.83 16.16 19.50
CA MET A 1 17.69 17.00 19.13
C MET A 1 17.20 16.43 17.81
N TYR A 2 16.23 15.53 17.85
CA TYR A 2 15.72 14.90 16.64
C TYR A 2 14.96 15.97 15.88
N ASP A 3 15.47 16.31 14.70
CA ASP A 3 14.95 17.37 13.86
C ASP A 3 13.62 16.88 13.25
N GLU A 4 12.51 17.23 13.92
CA GLU A 4 11.13 16.89 13.56
C GLU A 4 10.84 17.23 12.08
N SER A 5 11.52 18.25 11.56
CA SER A 5 11.52 18.64 10.15
C SER A 5 11.97 17.49 9.23
N ASN A 6 13.05 16.78 9.58
CA ASN A 6 13.57 15.67 8.77
C ASN A 6 12.61 14.48 8.76
N ASP A 7 11.92 14.22 9.88
CA ASP A 7 10.93 13.15 9.98
C ASP A 7 9.75 13.37 9.01
N ASP A 8 9.31 14.62 8.82
CA ASP A 8 8.27 14.94 7.84
C ASP A 8 8.72 14.71 6.38
N PHE A 9 9.98 14.98 6.04
CA PHE A 9 10.53 14.65 4.72
C PHE A 9 10.65 13.14 4.51
N HIS A 10 11.06 12.39 5.53
CA HIS A 10 11.12 10.94 5.46
C HIS A 10 9.72 10.32 5.30
N LYS A 11 8.69 10.85 5.97
CA LYS A 11 7.29 10.45 5.77
C LYS A 11 6.79 10.80 4.37
N LEU A 12 7.10 12.00 3.88
CA LEU A 12 6.74 12.42 2.51
C LEU A 12 7.32 11.47 1.47
N ILE A 13 8.60 11.13 1.62
CA ILE A 13 9.32 10.18 0.78
C ILE A 13 8.71 8.78 0.89
N PHE A 14 8.43 8.33 2.12
CA PHE A 14 7.85 7.02 2.37
C PHE A 14 6.51 6.86 1.63
N VAL A 15 5.61 7.84 1.74
CA VAL A 15 4.32 7.80 1.02
C VAL A 15 4.54 7.77 -0.48
N SER A 16 5.43 8.63 -0.97
CA SER A 16 5.66 8.80 -2.41
C SER A 16 6.29 7.58 -3.07
N PHE A 17 7.20 6.88 -2.39
CA PHE A 17 7.98 5.76 -2.94
C PHE A 17 7.68 4.42 -2.25
N SER A 18 6.51 4.30 -1.61
CA SER A 18 6.09 3.06 -0.93
C SER A 18 5.87 1.91 -1.91
N GLU A 19 5.29 2.20 -3.07
CA GLU A 19 4.97 1.22 -4.11
C GLU A 19 6.11 1.11 -5.15
N ASP A 20 6.61 2.26 -5.63
CA ASP A 20 7.62 2.33 -6.68
C ASP A 20 8.92 2.95 -6.17
N LYS A 21 10.05 2.34 -6.53
CA LYS A 21 11.39 2.85 -6.15
C LYS A 21 11.85 4.08 -6.95
N LYS A 22 11.25 4.31 -8.13
CA LYS A 22 11.55 5.43 -9.03
C LYS A 22 10.25 5.88 -9.69
N LEU A 23 10.01 7.19 -9.71
CA LEU A 23 8.78 7.78 -10.29
C LEU A 23 9.14 8.92 -11.22
N ARG A 24 8.34 9.18 -12.26
CA ARG A 24 8.55 10.39 -13.07
C ARG A 24 8.13 11.62 -12.28
N VAL A 25 8.75 12.76 -12.58
CA VAL A 25 8.37 14.05 -11.99
C VAL A 25 6.87 14.34 -12.19
N SER A 26 6.34 14.04 -13.39
CA SER A 26 4.92 14.21 -13.71
C SER A 26 4.01 13.34 -12.83
N ASP A 27 4.44 12.13 -12.51
CA ASP A 27 3.67 11.18 -11.70
C ASP A 27 3.66 11.64 -10.24
N LEU A 28 4.77 12.19 -9.75
CA LEU A 28 4.87 12.74 -8.40
C LEU A 28 4.03 14.01 -8.23
N VAL A 29 4.04 14.90 -9.24
CA VAL A 29 3.13 16.07 -9.28
C VAL A 29 1.67 15.61 -9.25
N ARG A 30 1.32 14.61 -10.07
CA ARG A 30 -0.04 14.04 -10.12
C ARG A 30 -0.44 13.42 -8.79
N LEU A 31 0.46 12.67 -8.16
CA LEU A 31 0.24 12.02 -6.86
C LEU A 31 -0.04 13.07 -5.78
N TRP A 32 0.80 14.08 -5.64
CA TRP A 32 0.66 15.07 -4.57
C TRP A 32 -0.51 16.04 -4.80
N SER A 33 -0.84 16.35 -6.05
CA SER A 33 -1.88 17.35 -6.35
C SER A 33 -3.27 16.80 -6.64
N LEU A 34 -3.38 15.64 -7.31
CA LEU A 34 -4.67 15.09 -7.71
C LEU A 34 -5.11 13.94 -6.82
N GLU A 35 -4.21 12.98 -6.57
CA GLU A 35 -4.54 11.76 -5.81
C GLU A 35 -4.62 12.05 -4.29
N LEU A 36 -3.57 12.67 -3.74
CA LEU A 36 -3.47 12.99 -2.31
C LEU A 36 -4.03 14.37 -1.95
N GLN A 37 -4.18 15.25 -2.95
CA GLN A 37 -4.73 16.61 -2.79
C GLN A 37 -4.03 17.44 -1.70
N TRP A 38 -2.73 17.22 -1.50
CA TRP A 38 -1.95 17.95 -0.50
C TRP A 38 -1.62 19.38 -0.93
N MET A 39 -1.50 19.61 -2.23
CA MET A 39 -1.10 20.91 -2.78
C MET A 39 -1.53 21.10 -4.23
N LYS A 40 -1.38 22.31 -4.76
CA LYS A 40 -1.67 22.58 -6.17
C LYS A 40 -0.58 22.01 -7.08
N PRO A 41 -0.85 21.72 -8.37
CA PRO A 41 0.15 21.22 -9.31
C PRO A 41 1.40 22.11 -9.41
N GLU A 42 1.21 23.43 -9.42
CA GLU A 42 2.30 24.44 -9.46
C GLU A 42 3.19 24.39 -8.20
N GLU A 43 2.55 24.24 -7.04
CA GLU A 43 3.25 24.12 -5.75
C GLU A 43 4.01 22.80 -5.66
N ALA A 44 3.42 21.69 -6.14
CA ALA A 44 4.05 20.39 -6.18
C ALA A 44 5.33 20.41 -7.03
N SER A 45 5.29 20.99 -8.23
CA SER A 45 6.49 21.14 -9.06
C SER A 45 7.60 21.92 -8.34
N LEU A 46 7.25 23.03 -7.67
CA LEU A 46 8.21 23.84 -6.94
C LEU A 46 8.85 23.08 -5.77
N VAL A 47 8.05 22.31 -5.03
CA VAL A 47 8.56 21.51 -3.91
C VAL A 47 9.48 20.39 -4.41
N ILE A 48 9.15 19.72 -5.51
CA ILE A 48 10.01 18.68 -6.10
C ILE A 48 11.35 19.27 -6.52
N GLU A 49 11.34 20.41 -7.20
CA GLU A 49 12.58 21.11 -7.59
C GLU A 49 13.44 21.46 -6.38
N LYS A 50 12.83 21.98 -5.31
CA LYS A 50 13.56 22.29 -4.07
C LYS A 50 14.09 21.04 -3.37
N LEU A 51 13.37 19.92 -3.41
CA LEU A 51 13.82 18.64 -2.85
C LEU A 51 14.98 18.04 -3.65
N ILE A 52 15.01 18.26 -4.97
CA ILE A 52 16.16 17.89 -5.81
C ILE A 52 17.36 18.78 -5.46
N GLN A 53 17.16 20.10 -5.37
CA GLN A 53 18.23 21.06 -5.05
C GLN A 53 18.83 20.84 -3.66
N SER A 54 18.01 20.47 -2.68
CA SER A 54 18.43 20.19 -1.31
C SER A 54 19.04 18.79 -1.15
N GLY A 55 19.02 17.94 -2.18
CA GLY A 55 19.66 16.62 -2.16
C GLY A 55 18.80 15.49 -1.60
N TRP A 56 17.52 15.74 -1.28
CA TRP A 56 16.58 14.70 -0.85
C TRP A 56 16.16 13.77 -2.01
N PHE A 57 16.16 14.31 -3.23
CA PHE A 57 15.81 13.60 -4.45
C PHE A 57 16.97 13.56 -5.44
N LYS A 58 17.21 12.38 -6.01
CA LYS A 58 18.13 12.16 -7.13
C LYS A 58 17.35 12.08 -8.43
N LEU A 59 17.70 12.94 -9.38
CA LEU A 59 17.09 12.99 -10.71
C LEU A 59 17.97 12.23 -11.72
N GLU A 60 17.44 11.17 -12.31
CA GLU A 60 18.06 10.39 -13.38
C GLU A 60 17.09 10.28 -14.57
N ASN A 61 17.43 10.82 -15.74
CA ASN A 61 16.64 10.67 -16.98
C ASN A 61 15.13 10.96 -16.80
N ASN A 62 14.79 12.04 -16.09
CA ASN A 62 13.40 12.45 -15.78
C ASN A 62 12.66 11.56 -14.75
N PHE A 63 13.37 10.60 -14.13
CA PHE A 63 12.90 9.85 -12.97
C PHE A 63 13.53 10.41 -11.70
N VAL A 64 12.70 10.53 -10.67
CA VAL A 64 13.08 10.92 -9.33
C VAL A 64 13.17 9.66 -8.48
N SER A 65 14.23 9.59 -7.68
CA SER A 65 14.43 8.56 -6.67
C SER A 65 14.83 9.22 -5.35
N PRO A 66 14.43 8.66 -4.20
CA PRO A 66 14.84 9.19 -2.91
C PRO A 66 16.34 8.97 -2.68
N ALA A 67 17.01 9.97 -2.11
CA ALA A 67 18.42 9.84 -1.74
C ALA A 67 18.61 8.85 -0.59
N ILE A 68 17.71 8.88 0.40
CA ILE A 68 17.57 7.88 1.46
C ILE A 68 16.11 7.47 1.55
N PHE A 69 15.89 6.16 1.58
CA PHE A 69 14.58 5.58 1.85
C PHE A 69 14.63 4.87 3.20
N ASP A 70 14.03 5.48 4.23
CA ASP A 70 13.87 4.84 5.53
C ASP A 70 12.50 4.15 5.61
N LYS A 71 12.50 2.86 5.92
CA LYS A 71 11.27 2.08 6.12
C LYS A 71 10.65 2.29 7.51
N LYS A 72 11.33 3.00 8.40
CA LYS A 72 10.88 3.27 9.78
C LYS A 72 9.99 4.51 9.89
N SER A 73 10.05 5.42 8.92
CA SER A 73 9.29 6.67 8.91
C SER A 73 7.88 6.50 8.31
N ILE A 74 7.12 5.53 8.83
CA ILE A 74 5.74 5.28 8.39
C ILE A 74 4.84 6.36 9.01
N PRO A 75 4.13 7.17 8.21
CA PRO A 75 3.23 8.18 8.75
C PRO A 75 2.02 7.54 9.43
N SER A 76 1.45 8.24 10.41
CA SER A 76 0.16 7.87 10.99
C SER A 76 -0.97 8.06 9.98
N LEU A 77 -2.08 7.35 10.19
CA LEU A 77 -3.27 7.49 9.35
C LEU A 77 -3.77 8.94 9.37
N GLY A 78 -3.98 9.53 8.19
CA GLY A 78 -4.42 10.91 8.03
C GLY A 78 -3.32 11.96 8.12
N TRP A 79 -2.05 11.55 8.18
CA TRP A 79 -0.93 12.49 8.06
C TRP A 79 -0.93 13.21 6.70
N GLN A 80 -0.58 14.49 6.72
CA GLN A 80 -0.40 15.33 5.56
C GLN A 80 0.83 16.23 5.77
N PRO A 81 1.62 16.52 4.73
CA PRO A 81 2.78 17.37 4.85
C PRO A 81 2.36 18.83 5.10
N MET A 82 3.04 19.51 6.02
CA MET A 82 2.85 20.94 6.19
C MET A 82 3.58 21.69 5.07
N LEU A 83 2.84 22.36 4.18
CA LEU A 83 3.39 23.08 3.02
C LEU A 83 4.52 24.04 3.39
N ARG A 84 4.44 24.71 4.55
CA ARG A 84 5.47 25.62 5.04
C ARG A 84 6.81 24.92 5.25
N ILE A 85 6.79 23.68 5.75
CA ILE A 85 7.98 22.88 6.04
C ILE A 85 8.55 22.34 4.73
N ILE A 86 7.72 21.67 3.92
CA ILE A 86 8.18 21.04 2.67
C ILE A 86 8.62 22.03 1.59
N SER A 87 8.16 23.28 1.65
CA SER A 87 8.60 24.35 0.75
C SER A 87 9.99 24.90 1.07
N SER A 88 10.59 24.51 2.19
CA SER A 88 11.92 24.95 2.61
C SER A 88 12.70 23.75 3.16
N PRO A 89 13.06 22.79 2.28
CA PRO A 89 13.75 21.59 2.73
C PRO A 89 15.13 21.92 3.31
N PRO A 90 15.53 21.29 4.43
CA PRO A 90 16.88 21.41 4.95
C PRO A 90 17.86 20.79 3.97
N ILE A 91 19.08 21.33 3.92
CA ILE A 91 20.15 20.81 3.06
C ILE A 91 20.50 19.40 3.53
N PHE A 92 20.31 18.43 2.64
CA PHE A 92 20.59 17.03 2.91
C PHE A 92 22.08 16.75 2.65
N ASN A 93 22.90 16.80 3.70
CA ASN A 93 24.29 16.38 3.63
C ASN A 93 24.37 14.86 3.69
N SER A 94 24.44 14.22 2.52
CA SER A 94 24.72 12.80 2.35
C SER A 94 26.20 12.47 2.63
N GLU A 95 26.71 12.81 3.81
CA GLU A 95 27.97 12.25 4.29
C GLU A 95 27.65 11.17 5.33
N SER A 96 28.01 9.93 4.99
CA SER A 96 27.88 8.68 5.75
C SER A 96 26.50 7.98 5.72
N THR A 97 26.27 7.12 4.72
CA THR A 97 26.30 5.66 4.93
C THR A 97 26.47 4.96 3.58
N SER A 98 27.50 4.13 3.51
CA SER A 98 27.94 3.35 2.36
C SER A 98 26.92 2.30 1.91
N PHE A 99 26.84 2.16 0.59
CA PHE A 99 26.24 1.10 -0.20
C PHE A 99 26.61 -0.31 0.30
N VAL A 100 25.66 -1.23 0.22
CA VAL A 100 25.91 -2.65 -0.03
C VAL A 100 24.93 -3.11 -1.10
N ASP A 101 25.48 -3.33 -2.29
CA ASP A 101 24.90 -4.14 -3.37
C ASP A 101 24.90 -5.61 -2.93
N GLU A 102 23.79 -6.33 -3.07
CA GLU A 102 23.75 -7.80 -3.23
C GLU A 102 22.51 -8.11 -4.10
N GLU A 103 22.70 -8.30 -5.40
CA GLU A 103 23.09 -9.53 -6.11
C GLU A 103 21.90 -10.39 -6.55
N GLU A 104 21.92 -10.60 -7.86
CA GLU A 104 21.02 -11.32 -8.73
C GLU A 104 21.22 -12.83 -8.53
N VAL A 105 20.17 -13.58 -8.18
CA VAL A 105 20.25 -15.05 -8.17
C VAL A 105 19.08 -15.66 -8.94
N LYS A 106 19.39 -16.05 -10.18
CA LYS A 106 18.71 -17.11 -10.93
C LYS A 106 18.61 -18.38 -10.09
N SER A 107 17.47 -19.07 -10.14
CA SER A 107 17.44 -20.52 -9.89
C SER A 107 16.34 -21.19 -10.67
N GLU A 108 16.71 -22.33 -11.24
CA GLU A 108 16.07 -23.07 -12.31
C GLU A 108 14.77 -23.77 -11.93
N ILE A 109 13.96 -23.93 -12.97
CA ILE A 109 12.77 -24.76 -13.09
C ILE A 109 13.18 -26.24 -12.99
N VAL A 110 12.58 -26.99 -12.08
CA VAL A 110 12.49 -28.45 -12.16
C VAL A 110 11.04 -28.87 -12.03
N VAL A 111 10.49 -29.36 -13.14
CA VAL A 111 9.11 -29.84 -13.31
C VAL A 111 9.06 -31.32 -12.98
N ASN A 112 8.21 -31.70 -12.02
CA ASN A 112 7.29 -32.82 -12.15
C ASN A 112 6.38 -32.91 -10.90
N VAL A 113 5.08 -32.72 -11.08
CA VAL A 113 4.05 -33.78 -11.08
C VAL A 113 2.73 -33.11 -11.48
N VAL A 114 2.02 -33.77 -12.41
CA VAL A 114 0.72 -33.42 -12.93
C VAL A 114 -0.33 -33.57 -11.84
N GLU A 115 -1.05 -32.50 -11.50
CA GLU A 115 -2.51 -32.48 -11.37
C GLU A 115 -3.01 -31.04 -11.25
N SER A 116 -4.11 -30.77 -11.94
CA SER A 116 -4.65 -29.45 -12.23
C SER A 116 -5.09 -28.67 -10.99
N GLU A 117 -4.33 -27.66 -10.58
CA GLU A 117 -4.77 -26.68 -9.56
C GLU A 117 -4.58 -25.24 -10.03
N LYS A 118 -5.58 -24.42 -9.70
CA LYS A 118 -5.70 -23.00 -10.06
C LYS A 118 -4.47 -22.26 -9.57
N ASN A 119 -3.85 -21.48 -10.47
CA ASN A 119 -2.90 -20.43 -10.14
C ASN A 119 -3.47 -19.51 -9.04
N ILE A 120 -3.19 -19.83 -7.79
CA ILE A 120 -3.23 -18.91 -6.68
C ILE A 120 -1.78 -18.43 -6.60
N SER A 121 -1.53 -17.24 -7.11
CA SER A 121 -0.33 -16.48 -6.78
C SER A 121 -0.11 -16.58 -5.27
N GLU A 122 1.09 -16.96 -4.83
CA GLU A 122 1.52 -16.91 -3.43
C GLU A 122 1.58 -15.46 -2.95
N GLU A 123 0.42 -14.81 -2.88
CA GLU A 123 0.24 -13.55 -2.18
C GLU A 123 0.36 -13.87 -0.69
N LYS A 124 1.35 -13.25 -0.04
CA LYS A 124 1.70 -13.48 1.37
C LYS A 124 0.61 -12.87 2.27
N TYR A 125 -0.49 -13.59 2.45
CA TYR A 125 -1.61 -13.12 3.25
C TYR A 125 -1.36 -13.32 4.75
N PRO A 126 -1.96 -12.47 5.61
CA PRO A 126 -1.94 -12.70 7.05
C PRO A 126 -2.54 -14.08 7.38
N PRO A 127 -2.01 -14.80 8.40
CA PRO A 127 -2.57 -16.07 8.83
C PRO A 127 -4.04 -15.87 9.24
N ASP A 128 -4.92 -16.70 8.67
CA ASP A 128 -6.37 -16.54 8.80
C ASP A 128 -6.89 -17.41 9.96
N ARG A 129 -7.33 -16.75 11.04
CA ARG A 129 -7.89 -17.37 12.25
C ARG A 129 -9.29 -17.98 12.01
N SER A 130 -9.97 -17.63 10.93
CA SER A 130 -11.38 -17.93 10.69
C SER A 130 -11.61 -18.76 9.41
N GLU A 131 -10.58 -19.42 8.88
CA GLU A 131 -10.67 -20.21 7.63
C GLU A 131 -11.79 -21.25 7.64
N SER A 132 -12.01 -21.91 8.79
CA SER A 132 -13.07 -22.91 8.98
C SER A 132 -14.48 -22.34 8.77
N ASN A 133 -14.67 -21.05 9.01
CA ASN A 133 -15.99 -20.42 9.04
C ASN A 133 -16.33 -19.71 7.70
N ILE A 134 -15.35 -19.58 6.80
CA ILE A 134 -15.51 -18.90 5.49
C ILE A 134 -16.68 -19.48 4.66
N PRO A 135 -16.85 -20.81 4.52
CA PRO A 135 -17.96 -21.35 3.75
C PRO A 135 -19.33 -21.05 4.36
N ALA A 136 -19.42 -21.00 5.69
CA ALA A 136 -20.66 -20.64 6.40
C ALA A 136 -21.00 -19.16 6.19
N LEU A 137 -19.98 -18.30 6.24
CA LEU A 137 -20.11 -16.87 6.01
C LEU A 137 -20.60 -16.54 4.59
N ILE A 138 -20.04 -17.21 3.57
CA ILE A 138 -20.47 -17.07 2.17
C ILE A 138 -21.95 -17.43 2.01
N ARG A 139 -22.36 -18.59 2.55
CA ARG A 139 -23.77 -19.05 2.48
C ARG A 139 -24.72 -18.11 3.20
N PHE A 140 -24.31 -17.60 4.37
CA PHE A 140 -25.10 -16.66 5.15
C PHE A 140 -25.34 -15.35 4.37
N ILE A 141 -24.27 -14.76 3.82
CA ILE A 141 -24.36 -13.53 3.02
C ILE A 141 -25.22 -13.77 1.77
N ALA A 142 -24.99 -14.85 1.04
CA ALA A 142 -25.77 -15.18 -0.15
C ALA A 142 -27.28 -15.28 0.16
N LYS A 143 -27.63 -15.96 1.26
CA LYS A 143 -29.02 -16.14 1.69
C LYS A 143 -29.69 -14.84 2.13
N LYS A 144 -29.02 -14.04 2.97
CA LYS A 144 -29.59 -12.79 3.52
C LYS A 144 -29.63 -11.67 2.47
N SER A 145 -28.62 -11.60 1.60
CA SER A 145 -28.51 -10.57 0.55
C SER A 145 -29.20 -10.96 -0.77
N LYS A 146 -29.73 -12.19 -0.89
CA LYS A 146 -30.33 -12.74 -2.12
C LYS A 146 -29.40 -12.67 -3.35
N ILE A 147 -28.11 -12.88 -3.14
CA ILE A 147 -27.10 -12.93 -4.19
C ILE A 147 -26.46 -14.32 -4.24
N ASP A 148 -26.01 -14.74 -5.42
CA ASP A 148 -25.40 -16.07 -5.57
C ASP A 148 -24.06 -16.20 -4.81
N ASN A 149 -23.75 -17.39 -4.33
CA ASN A 149 -22.48 -17.67 -3.63
C ASN A 149 -21.25 -17.30 -4.48
N ARG A 150 -21.28 -17.52 -5.80
CA ARG A 150 -20.18 -17.15 -6.70
C ARG A 150 -20.02 -15.64 -6.77
N GLU A 151 -21.13 -14.90 -6.73
CA GLU A 151 -21.11 -13.44 -6.73
C GLU A 151 -20.58 -12.88 -5.41
N VAL A 152 -20.90 -13.49 -4.26
CA VAL A 152 -20.30 -13.15 -2.95
C VAL A 152 -18.79 -13.32 -2.99
N VAL A 153 -18.32 -14.49 -3.44
CA VAL A 153 -16.87 -14.79 -3.53
C VAL A 153 -16.18 -13.83 -4.50
N ARG A 154 -16.77 -13.58 -5.66
CA ARG A 154 -16.22 -12.64 -6.65
C ARG A 154 -16.11 -11.23 -6.10
N ARG A 155 -17.10 -10.74 -5.35
CA ARG A 155 -17.07 -9.42 -4.71
C ARG A 155 -16.03 -9.36 -3.60
N ALA A 156 -15.96 -10.38 -2.75
CA ALA A 156 -14.96 -10.49 -1.69
C ALA A 156 -13.53 -10.51 -2.27
N GLN A 157 -13.28 -11.28 -3.33
CA GLN A 157 -11.99 -11.31 -4.01
C GLN A 157 -11.62 -9.96 -4.65
N ARG A 158 -12.59 -9.24 -5.25
CA ARG A 158 -12.33 -7.88 -5.76
C ARG A 158 -11.94 -6.92 -4.64
N LYS A 159 -12.65 -6.95 -3.50
CA LYS A 159 -12.28 -6.17 -2.31
C LYS A 159 -10.89 -6.52 -1.81
N ARG A 160 -10.57 -7.80 -1.75
CA ARG A 160 -9.25 -8.30 -1.34
C ARG A 160 -8.14 -7.74 -2.23
N ARG A 161 -8.34 -7.74 -3.56
CA ARG A 161 -7.37 -7.18 -4.51
C ARG A 161 -7.23 -5.66 -4.44
N SER A 162 -8.32 -4.94 -4.16
CA SER A 162 -8.29 -3.47 -4.11
C SER A 162 -7.79 -2.90 -2.79
N LEU A 163 -7.92 -3.65 -1.68
CA LEU A 163 -7.60 -3.18 -0.33
C LEU A 163 -6.23 -3.68 0.17
N GLY A 164 -5.48 -4.42 -0.66
CA GLY A 164 -4.16 -4.94 -0.30
C GLY A 164 -4.22 -6.18 0.61
N PRO A 165 -3.35 -6.30 1.63
CA PRO A 165 -3.21 -7.52 2.43
C PRO A 165 -4.32 -7.67 3.49
N ILE A 166 -5.54 -7.96 3.05
CA ILE A 166 -6.67 -8.30 3.93
C ILE A 166 -7.02 -9.78 3.89
N THR A 167 -7.51 -10.29 5.02
CA THR A 167 -8.00 -11.67 5.14
C THR A 167 -9.30 -11.87 4.37
N LEU A 168 -9.61 -13.12 4.03
CA LEU A 168 -10.79 -13.44 3.24
C LEU A 168 -12.08 -13.20 4.04
N TRP A 169 -12.11 -13.52 5.34
CA TRP A 169 -13.26 -13.23 6.21
C TRP A 169 -13.52 -11.72 6.34
N MET A 170 -12.47 -10.90 6.41
CA MET A 170 -12.61 -9.43 6.48
C MET A 170 -13.19 -8.89 5.18
N SER A 171 -12.73 -9.41 4.04
CA SER A 171 -13.31 -9.10 2.73
C SER A 171 -14.79 -9.47 2.65
N LEU A 172 -15.19 -10.62 3.21
CA LEU A 172 -16.58 -11.07 3.27
C LEU A 172 -17.43 -10.21 4.21
N ALA A 173 -16.89 -9.83 5.37
CA ALA A 173 -17.55 -8.91 6.30
C ALA A 173 -17.81 -7.54 5.65
N LEU A 174 -16.86 -7.05 4.86
CA LEU A 174 -17.03 -5.82 4.08
C LEU A 174 -18.08 -5.95 2.98
N VAL A 175 -18.26 -7.14 2.38
CA VAL A 175 -19.36 -7.40 1.44
C VAL A 175 -20.70 -7.45 2.18
N ALA A 176 -20.76 -8.11 3.35
CA ALA A 176 -21.98 -8.17 4.16
C ALA A 176 -22.46 -6.76 4.54
N ARG A 177 -21.54 -5.90 4.99
CA ARG A 177 -21.83 -4.50 5.32
C ARG A 177 -22.39 -3.72 4.13
N GLU A 178 -21.84 -3.90 2.93
CA GLU A 178 -22.36 -3.25 1.71
C GLU A 178 -23.75 -3.75 1.31
N GLN A 179 -24.08 -4.99 1.62
CA GLN A 179 -25.43 -5.54 1.38
C GLN A 179 -26.43 -5.16 2.49
N GLY A 180 -26.02 -4.37 3.49
CA GLY A 180 -26.88 -3.92 4.58
C GLY A 180 -27.21 -5.01 5.60
N LEU A 181 -26.37 -6.03 5.75
CA LEU A 181 -26.56 -7.07 6.77
C LEU A 181 -26.18 -6.55 8.16
N ASP A 182 -26.81 -7.12 9.18
CA ASP A 182 -26.45 -6.86 10.57
C ASP A 182 -25.06 -7.42 10.86
N MET A 183 -24.15 -6.53 11.27
CA MET A 183 -22.77 -6.89 11.55
C MET A 183 -22.60 -7.68 12.85
N VAL A 184 -23.58 -7.65 13.76
CA VAL A 184 -23.59 -8.48 14.97
C VAL A 184 -23.80 -9.95 14.62
N GLU A 185 -24.73 -10.23 13.70
CA GLU A 185 -24.91 -11.59 13.17
C GLU A 185 -23.65 -12.06 12.40
N VAL A 186 -23.05 -11.16 11.62
CA VAL A 186 -21.83 -11.46 10.84
C VAL A 186 -20.62 -11.73 11.74
N SER A 187 -20.43 -10.96 12.82
CA SER A 187 -19.31 -11.15 13.75
C SER A 187 -19.42 -12.47 14.51
N SER A 188 -20.64 -12.87 14.89
CA SER A 188 -20.89 -14.16 15.56
C SER A 188 -20.47 -15.38 14.72
N LEU A 189 -20.47 -15.24 13.39
CA LEU A 189 -20.05 -16.28 12.44
C LEU A 189 -18.54 -16.28 12.18
N ILE A 190 -17.82 -15.20 12.52
CA ILE A 190 -16.39 -15.04 12.29
C ILE A 190 -15.57 -15.56 13.47
N GLU A 191 -16.10 -15.42 14.69
CA GLU A 191 -15.43 -15.90 15.90
C GLU A 191 -15.30 -17.44 15.86
N PRO A 192 -14.09 -17.98 16.12
CA PRO A 192 -13.93 -19.41 16.25
C PRO A 192 -14.67 -19.88 17.51
N VAL A 193 -15.43 -20.97 17.36
CA VAL A 193 -16.03 -21.71 18.49
C VAL A 193 -14.94 -22.41 19.29
#